data_AF-A0A2E8EGJ3-F1
#
_entry.id   AF-A0A2E8EGJ3-F1
#
_cell.length_a   1.000
_cell.length_b   1.000
_cell.length_c   1.000
_cell.angle_alpha   90.00
_cell.angle_beta   90.00
_cell.angle_gamma   90.00
#
_symmetry.space_group_name_H-M   'P 1'
#
loop_
_entity.id
_entity.type
_entity.pdbx_description
1 polymer ?
#
loop_
_entity_poly.entity_id
_entity_poly.type
_entity_poly.pdbx_seq_one_letter_code
_entity_poly.pdbx_strand_id
1 'polypeptide(L)'
;MESDLFNVSILFVCGVGLRGLEIRFGILWEQGFPFVLSLQAFLGFLQLLDVFRVGYYPMIHRATNLVQFDLGISLVVPLGILLLFWVLWAVQRQLKGLFLFPVVGLVLVPMWGLEVCVGVVSLLAVIWGLWDTRCFSSFLVGIFWSLSLVEGLALLHWVVFVPLGWVSPVEGVAGLEMGLFYISGYVAPLLVLVFHCMWFLRPLVGWVRGFESSSDIVMENKVVRVSGRSGLFLVVLVLLSVFVAFYPYLPSINPGGRAVGVDFRHYVAAAGLVEGNLSQALSVMGGSRPIIFLLISGFQRVIGSDVSVAVKFLPVLLNPLVVLSVFFVALEVFRDDGIALWAAFFTLFGIQVPVGMYSYFLTNMLGLSLVLFSLGFLFRALRCGCRLSLFFSCLVGGLLVFTHPWSFDQYFAAAVLAAGFVLFDVGWERFFSGSWMVIVYLVSLGFSEVLKIMVVPGQSGLSVVSTAIGGVSGLSNFWVDSIFSFRLLYGGVISCVVLLGLSIVGVYRIEGRGFSDRFLLVLPAVSSLPFFIGDEVIKSRLLFNVPFGLYAAFGFCLFLREERVDDFRGGLISFIVLGIVVYLFRSLANLV
;
A
#
# COMPACT_ATOMS: atom_id res chain seq x y z
N MET A 1 81.79 27.28 -33.73
CA MET A 1 80.76 28.20 -34.23
C MET A 1 79.62 27.32 -34.71
N GLU A 2 78.49 27.40 -34.01
CA GLU A 2 77.15 26.91 -34.36
C GLU A 2 76.94 25.41 -34.65
N SER A 3 76.44 24.71 -33.62
CA SER A 3 75.53 23.56 -33.77
C SER A 3 74.66 23.47 -32.52
N ASP A 4 73.72 24.40 -32.41
CA ASP A 4 72.58 24.35 -31.49
C ASP A 4 71.31 24.54 -32.33
N LEU A 5 70.19 23.99 -31.85
CA LEU A 5 68.84 23.93 -32.46
C LEU A 5 68.55 22.63 -33.22
N PHE A 6 68.16 21.57 -32.52
CA PHE A 6 67.01 20.71 -32.91
C PHE A 6 66.85 19.58 -31.88
N ASN A 7 66.49 19.86 -30.61
CA ASN A 7 66.04 18.78 -29.72
C ASN A 7 65.31 19.19 -28.42
N VAL A 8 64.42 20.19 -28.44
CA VAL A 8 63.47 20.38 -27.32
C VAL A 8 62.21 21.00 -27.89
N SER A 9 61.10 20.27 -28.02
CA SER A 9 59.71 20.81 -28.01
C SER A 9 58.56 19.79 -28.26
N ILE A 10 58.81 18.51 -28.57
CA ILE A 10 57.69 17.58 -28.89
C ILE A 10 57.15 16.79 -27.67
N LEU A 11 57.83 16.79 -26.52
CA LEU A 11 57.43 15.96 -25.37
C LEU A 11 56.49 16.61 -24.35
N PHE A 12 56.14 17.91 -24.50
CA PHE A 12 55.30 18.61 -23.51
C PHE A 12 53.82 18.78 -23.92
N VAL A 13 53.45 18.48 -25.17
CA VAL A 13 52.07 18.65 -25.65
C VAL A 13 51.20 17.39 -25.44
N CYS A 14 51.79 16.20 -25.29
CA CYS A 14 51.05 14.96 -24.99
C CYS A 14 50.74 14.74 -23.49
N GLY A 15 51.52 15.33 -22.58
CA GLY A 15 51.33 15.14 -21.12
C GLY A 15 50.14 15.89 -20.53
N VAL A 16 49.76 17.03 -21.12
CA VAL A 16 48.62 17.84 -20.65
C VAL A 16 47.28 17.23 -21.10
N GLY A 17 47.26 16.57 -22.27
CA GLY A 17 46.10 15.83 -22.75
C GLY A 17 45.79 14.58 -21.90
N LEU A 18 46.82 13.84 -21.49
CA LEU A 18 46.67 12.62 -20.68
C LEU A 18 46.21 12.91 -19.24
N ARG A 19 46.76 13.93 -18.57
CA ARG A 19 46.25 14.35 -17.24
C ARG A 19 44.82 14.89 -17.29
N GLY A 20 44.46 15.63 -18.34
CA GLY A 20 43.08 16.09 -18.54
C GLY A 20 42.11 14.93 -18.76
N LEU A 21 42.53 13.88 -19.46
CA LEU A 21 41.77 12.64 -19.65
C LEU A 21 41.64 11.85 -18.33
N GLU A 22 42.71 11.71 -17.55
CA GLU A 22 42.68 11.04 -16.24
C GLU A 22 41.72 11.73 -15.25
N ILE A 23 41.73 13.07 -15.22
CA ILE A 23 40.85 13.84 -14.33
C ILE A 23 39.38 13.70 -14.76
N ARG A 24 39.08 13.77 -16.06
CA ARG A 24 37.70 13.58 -16.55
C ARG A 24 37.19 12.15 -16.36
N PHE A 25 38.05 11.15 -16.56
CA PHE A 25 37.69 9.75 -16.28
C PHE A 25 37.45 9.50 -14.80
N GLY A 26 38.26 10.09 -13.91
CA GLY A 26 38.07 9.97 -12.46
C GLY A 26 36.71 10.50 -12.00
N ILE A 27 36.29 11.68 -12.50
CA ILE A 27 35.01 12.30 -12.13
C ILE A 27 33.81 11.48 -12.64
N LEU A 28 33.85 11.05 -13.91
CA LEU A 28 32.80 10.19 -14.47
C LEU A 28 32.67 8.88 -13.70
N TRP A 29 33.79 8.31 -13.26
CA TRP A 29 33.81 7.07 -12.51
C TRP A 29 33.28 7.24 -11.08
N GLU A 30 33.61 8.34 -10.39
CA GLU A 30 33.06 8.65 -9.07
C GLU A 30 31.53 8.81 -9.11
N GLN A 31 30.98 9.37 -10.19
CA GLN A 31 29.54 9.53 -10.36
C GLN A 31 28.84 8.24 -10.83
N GLY A 32 29.50 7.44 -11.69
CA GLY A 32 28.94 6.21 -12.23
C GLY A 32 29.04 5.00 -11.32
N PHE A 33 30.07 4.92 -10.46
CA PHE A 33 30.32 3.76 -9.61
C PHE A 33 29.17 3.39 -8.65
N PRO A 34 28.46 4.34 -8.00
CA PRO A 34 27.29 4.01 -7.18
C PRO A 34 26.19 3.27 -7.96
N PHE A 35 26.03 3.56 -9.26
CA PHE A 35 25.07 2.87 -10.13
C PHE A 35 25.52 1.46 -10.50
N VAL A 36 26.83 1.25 -10.66
CA VAL A 36 27.42 -0.10 -10.82
C VAL A 36 27.13 -0.92 -9.56
N LEU A 37 27.37 -0.36 -8.37
CA LEU A 37 27.05 -1.00 -7.10
C LEU A 37 25.54 -1.29 -6.97
N SER A 38 24.67 -0.38 -7.37
CA SER A 38 23.22 -0.61 -7.28
C SER A 38 22.76 -1.73 -8.20
N LEU A 39 23.24 -1.76 -9.44
CA LEU A 39 22.90 -2.82 -10.38
C LEU A 39 23.46 -4.17 -9.92
N GLN A 40 24.69 -4.17 -9.39
CA GLN A 40 25.33 -5.35 -8.84
C GLN A 40 24.58 -5.89 -7.61
N ALA A 41 24.07 -5.01 -6.74
CA ALA A 41 23.24 -5.39 -5.60
C ALA A 41 21.91 -6.00 -6.04
N PHE A 42 21.24 -5.35 -6.99
CA PHE A 42 19.95 -5.80 -7.51
C PHE A 42 20.08 -7.18 -8.19
N LEU A 43 20.98 -7.31 -9.16
CA LEU A 43 21.21 -8.57 -9.87
C LEU A 43 21.77 -9.66 -8.95
N GLY A 44 22.64 -9.30 -8.01
CA GLY A 44 23.21 -10.24 -7.03
C GLY A 44 22.13 -10.82 -6.13
N PHE A 45 21.19 -9.98 -5.68
CA PHE A 45 20.03 -10.43 -4.91
C PHE A 45 19.12 -11.34 -5.74
N LEU A 46 18.80 -11.00 -6.98
CA LEU A 46 17.99 -11.84 -7.87
C LEU A 46 18.63 -13.22 -8.10
N GLN A 47 19.94 -13.27 -8.34
CA GLN A 47 20.67 -14.53 -8.51
C GLN A 47 20.54 -15.42 -7.27
N LEU A 48 20.63 -14.85 -6.07
CA LEU A 48 20.49 -15.64 -4.85
C LEU A 48 19.07 -16.16 -4.66
N LEU A 49 18.04 -15.37 -4.98
CA LEU A 49 16.65 -15.85 -4.94
C LEU A 49 16.42 -17.04 -5.87
N ASP A 50 17.00 -16.98 -7.07
CA ASP A 50 16.91 -18.01 -8.11
C ASP A 50 17.64 -19.31 -7.70
N VAL A 51 18.90 -19.20 -7.26
CA VAL A 51 19.70 -20.37 -6.88
C VAL A 51 19.16 -21.07 -5.65
N PHE A 52 18.64 -20.32 -4.67
CA PHE A 52 17.99 -20.89 -3.50
C PHE A 52 16.56 -21.35 -3.77
N ARG A 53 16.03 -21.17 -4.99
CA ARG A 53 14.68 -21.56 -5.41
C ARG A 53 13.63 -21.08 -4.41
N VAL A 54 13.74 -19.82 -4.00
CA VAL A 54 12.89 -19.25 -2.95
C VAL A 54 11.43 -19.41 -3.34
N GLY A 55 10.68 -20.17 -2.52
CA GLY A 55 9.27 -20.43 -2.76
C GLY A 55 8.40 -19.21 -2.45
N TYR A 56 7.39 -18.94 -3.28
CA TYR A 56 6.39 -17.90 -3.05
C TYR A 56 5.02 -18.36 -3.56
N TYR A 57 3.94 -17.65 -3.20
CA TYR A 57 2.56 -18.02 -3.55
C TYR A 57 1.94 -16.97 -4.47
N PRO A 58 2.25 -16.95 -5.78
CA PRO A 58 1.59 -16.05 -6.69
C PRO A 58 0.12 -16.41 -6.86
N MET A 59 -0.72 -15.40 -7.02
CA MET A 59 -2.09 -15.57 -7.50
C MET A 59 -2.08 -15.58 -9.03
N ILE A 60 -2.50 -16.70 -9.60
CA ILE A 60 -2.66 -16.87 -11.05
C ILE A 60 -4.05 -17.45 -11.26
N HIS A 61 -4.89 -16.78 -12.06
CA HIS A 61 -6.28 -17.19 -12.31
C HIS A 61 -7.04 -17.52 -11.02
N ARG A 62 -6.94 -16.63 -10.02
CA ARG A 62 -7.54 -16.73 -8.68
C ARG A 62 -7.03 -17.87 -7.79
N ALA A 63 -6.16 -18.74 -8.29
CA ALA A 63 -5.52 -19.80 -7.53
C ALA A 63 -4.16 -19.33 -6.97
N THR A 64 -3.88 -19.68 -5.73
CA THR A 64 -2.56 -19.52 -5.11
C THR A 64 -1.84 -20.85 -5.08
N ASN A 65 -0.73 -20.92 -5.80
CA ASN A 65 0.09 -22.14 -5.88
C ASN A 65 1.49 -21.83 -5.35
N LEU A 66 2.15 -22.81 -4.74
CA LEU A 66 3.57 -22.66 -4.40
C LEU A 66 4.38 -22.72 -5.71
N VAL A 67 5.10 -21.64 -6.01
CA VAL A 67 6.00 -21.53 -7.15
C VAL A 67 7.40 -21.23 -6.63
N GLN A 68 8.42 -21.80 -7.27
CA GLN A 68 9.82 -21.46 -6.98
C GLN A 68 10.23 -20.28 -7.85
N PHE A 69 10.96 -19.34 -7.27
CA PHE A 69 11.55 -18.25 -8.04
C PHE A 69 12.51 -18.81 -9.09
N ASP A 70 12.26 -18.41 -10.34
CA ASP A 70 13.04 -18.81 -11.51
C ASP A 70 13.19 -17.60 -12.44
N LEU A 71 14.43 -17.19 -12.70
CA LEU A 71 14.74 -16.11 -13.63
C LEU A 71 14.68 -16.57 -15.09
N GLY A 72 14.80 -17.87 -15.36
CA GLY A 72 14.96 -18.44 -16.70
C GLY A 72 16.30 -18.11 -17.37
N ILE A 73 17.14 -17.27 -16.77
CA ILE A 73 18.44 -16.84 -17.27
C ILE A 73 19.46 -16.76 -16.13
N SER A 74 20.70 -17.20 -16.39
CA SER A 74 21.80 -17.08 -15.43
C SER A 74 22.36 -15.66 -15.43
N LEU A 75 22.47 -15.02 -14.26
CA LEU A 75 23.07 -13.69 -14.11
C LEU A 75 24.57 -13.73 -13.84
N VAL A 76 25.21 -14.91 -13.90
CA VAL A 76 26.65 -15.08 -13.68
C VAL A 76 27.49 -14.18 -14.58
N VAL A 77 27.17 -14.11 -15.88
CA VAL A 77 27.94 -13.29 -16.84
C VAL A 77 27.74 -11.78 -16.58
N PRO A 78 26.51 -11.23 -16.49
CA PRO A 78 26.30 -9.84 -16.10
C PRO A 78 26.99 -9.46 -14.78
N LEU A 79 26.86 -10.30 -13.75
CA LEU A 79 27.50 -10.07 -12.45
C LEU A 79 29.02 -10.15 -12.52
N GLY A 80 29.58 -11.08 -13.32
CA GLY A 80 31.01 -11.17 -13.57
C GLY A 80 31.57 -9.91 -14.24
N ILE A 81 30.84 -9.32 -15.19
CA ILE A 81 31.20 -8.05 -15.82
C ILE A 81 31.18 -6.91 -14.79
N LEU A 82 30.14 -6.81 -13.96
CA LEU A 82 30.05 -5.80 -12.89
C LEU A 82 31.16 -5.96 -11.84
N LEU A 83 31.49 -7.20 -11.48
CA LEU A 83 32.62 -7.51 -10.61
C LEU A 83 33.96 -7.10 -11.23
N LEU A 84 34.14 -7.30 -12.54
CA LEU A 84 35.34 -6.83 -13.24
C LEU A 84 35.45 -5.30 -13.18
N PHE A 85 34.35 -4.58 -13.42
CA PHE A 85 34.32 -3.13 -13.24
C PHE A 85 34.69 -2.71 -11.82
N TRP A 86 34.17 -3.42 -10.82
CA TRP A 86 34.51 -3.19 -9.42
C TRP A 86 36.00 -3.45 -9.12
N VAL A 87 36.59 -4.52 -9.66
CA VAL A 87 38.03 -4.81 -9.50
C VAL A 87 38.88 -3.73 -10.16
N LEU A 88 38.54 -3.29 -11.38
CA LEU A 88 39.25 -2.22 -12.07
C LEU A 88 39.23 -0.93 -11.25
N TRP A 89 38.10 -0.61 -10.64
CA TRP A 89 37.97 0.52 -9.72
C TRP A 89 38.86 0.38 -8.48
N ALA A 90 38.85 -0.79 -7.84
CA ALA A 90 39.66 -1.07 -6.66
C ALA A 90 41.17 -0.98 -6.97
N VAL A 91 41.60 -1.45 -8.14
CA VAL A 91 42.98 -1.32 -8.64
C VAL A 91 43.36 0.15 -8.80
N GLN A 92 42.48 0.94 -9.44
CA GLN A 92 42.72 2.37 -9.66
C GLN A 92 42.85 3.15 -8.35
N ARG A 93 42.11 2.77 -7.31
CA ARG A 93 42.19 3.35 -5.96
C ARG A 93 43.33 2.79 -5.10
N GLN A 94 44.13 1.87 -5.64
CA GLN A 94 45.22 1.18 -4.92
C GLN A 94 44.77 0.47 -3.64
N LEU A 95 43.52 -0.02 -3.61
CA LEU A 95 42.95 -0.72 -2.46
C LEU A 95 43.39 -2.19 -2.44
N LYS A 96 44.64 -2.43 -2.05
CA LYS A 96 45.29 -3.75 -2.13
C LYS A 96 44.58 -4.88 -1.37
N GLY A 97 43.80 -4.56 -0.33
CA GLY A 97 43.01 -5.54 0.42
C GLY A 97 41.80 -6.10 -0.34
N LEU A 98 41.39 -5.46 -1.44
CA LEU A 98 40.13 -5.78 -2.13
C LEU A 98 40.21 -6.92 -3.14
N PHE A 99 41.41 -7.33 -3.54
CA PHE A 99 41.59 -8.52 -4.36
C PHE A 99 41.19 -9.81 -3.64
N LEU A 100 40.97 -9.77 -2.32
CA LEU A 100 40.53 -10.92 -1.56
C LEU A 100 39.12 -11.38 -1.96
N PHE A 101 38.20 -10.49 -2.36
CA PHE A 101 36.80 -10.88 -2.63
C PHE A 101 36.64 -11.83 -3.82
N PRO A 102 37.22 -11.56 -5.00
CA PRO A 102 37.23 -12.52 -6.11
C PRO A 102 37.93 -13.84 -5.75
N VAL A 103 39.02 -13.77 -4.98
CA VAL A 103 39.80 -14.94 -4.56
C VAL A 103 38.98 -15.81 -3.59
N VAL A 104 38.35 -15.22 -2.58
CA VAL A 104 37.43 -15.90 -1.66
C VAL A 104 36.28 -16.52 -2.43
N GLY A 105 35.71 -15.79 -3.39
CA GLY A 105 34.70 -16.30 -4.32
C GLY A 105 35.14 -17.58 -5.01
N LEU A 106 36.31 -17.53 -5.68
CA LEU A 106 36.89 -18.67 -6.40
C LEU A 106 37.17 -19.88 -5.49
N VAL A 107 37.64 -19.63 -4.26
CA VAL A 107 37.90 -20.69 -3.27
C VAL A 107 36.60 -21.36 -2.80
N LEU A 108 35.48 -20.62 -2.74
CA LEU A 108 34.18 -21.15 -2.33
C LEU A 108 33.40 -21.86 -3.45
N VAL A 109 33.78 -21.67 -4.73
CA VAL A 109 33.09 -22.28 -5.89
C VAL A 109 32.90 -23.80 -5.76
N PRO A 110 33.91 -24.60 -5.33
CA PRO A 110 33.73 -26.04 -5.17
C PRO A 110 32.69 -26.43 -4.11
N MET A 111 32.42 -25.56 -3.13
CA MET A 111 31.50 -25.85 -2.04
C MET A 111 30.06 -25.44 -2.35
N TRP A 112 29.86 -24.26 -2.96
CA TRP A 112 28.53 -23.67 -3.12
C TRP A 112 28.09 -23.52 -4.58
N GLY A 113 28.96 -23.84 -5.53
CA GLY A 113 28.73 -23.62 -6.95
C GLY A 113 29.00 -22.16 -7.37
N LEU A 114 29.23 -21.98 -8.67
CA LEU A 114 29.61 -20.69 -9.25
C LEU A 114 28.53 -19.62 -9.04
N GLU A 115 27.26 -20.00 -9.18
CA GLU A 115 26.13 -19.06 -9.12
C GLU A 115 25.95 -18.43 -7.74
N VAL A 116 25.99 -19.25 -6.66
CA VAL A 116 25.95 -18.75 -5.28
C VAL A 116 27.16 -17.87 -5.01
N CYS A 117 28.36 -18.31 -5.41
CA CYS A 117 29.59 -17.57 -5.13
C CYS A 117 29.59 -16.20 -5.80
N VAL A 118 29.19 -16.11 -7.07
CA VAL A 118 29.12 -14.83 -7.80
C VAL A 118 28.06 -13.90 -7.18
N GLY A 119 26.90 -14.42 -6.78
CA GLY A 119 25.88 -13.64 -6.08
C GLY A 119 26.36 -13.10 -4.73
N VAL A 120 26.94 -13.96 -3.88
CA VAL A 120 27.44 -13.57 -2.55
C VAL A 120 28.60 -12.58 -2.65
N VAL A 121 29.59 -12.84 -3.51
CA VAL A 121 30.74 -11.95 -3.72
C VAL A 121 30.27 -10.59 -4.24
N SER A 122 29.24 -10.57 -5.09
CA SER A 122 28.66 -9.32 -5.58
C SER A 122 28.04 -8.48 -4.47
N LEU A 123 27.28 -9.09 -3.56
CA LEU A 123 26.70 -8.38 -2.42
C LEU A 123 27.77 -7.92 -1.42
N LEU A 124 28.81 -8.71 -1.17
CA LEU A 124 29.93 -8.32 -0.33
C LEU A 124 30.72 -7.14 -0.92
N ALA A 125 30.96 -7.17 -2.24
CA ALA A 125 31.60 -6.07 -2.97
C ALA A 125 30.79 -4.77 -2.87
N VAL A 126 29.46 -4.86 -2.89
CA VAL A 126 28.56 -3.72 -2.66
C VAL A 126 28.68 -3.19 -1.23
N ILE A 127 28.59 -4.04 -0.21
CA ILE A 127 28.69 -3.63 1.20
C ILE A 127 30.01 -2.90 1.43
N TRP A 128 31.12 -3.45 0.92
CA TRP A 128 32.41 -2.81 1.04
C TRP A 128 32.50 -1.51 0.24
N GLY A 129 32.04 -1.52 -1.02
CA GLY A 129 32.05 -0.34 -1.89
C GLY A 129 31.31 0.83 -1.25
N LEU A 130 30.15 0.56 -0.64
CA LEU A 130 29.37 1.54 0.11
C LEU A 130 30.10 2.06 1.35
N TRP A 131 30.77 1.18 2.10
CA TRP A 131 31.55 1.55 3.28
C TRP A 131 32.71 2.49 2.94
N ASP A 132 33.45 2.17 1.88
CA ASP A 132 34.65 2.91 1.47
C ASP A 132 34.30 4.27 0.84
N THR A 133 33.37 4.27 -0.13
CA THR A 133 33.02 5.48 -0.89
C THR A 133 32.03 6.39 -0.17
N ARG A 134 31.33 5.87 0.85
CA ARG A 134 30.24 6.57 1.56
C ARG A 134 29.14 7.10 0.63
N CYS A 135 28.97 6.51 -0.55
CA CYS A 135 28.04 6.97 -1.60
C CYS A 135 26.58 6.49 -1.43
N PHE A 136 26.13 6.28 -0.19
CA PHE A 136 24.85 5.60 0.10
C PHE A 136 23.64 6.24 -0.60
N SER A 137 23.58 7.58 -0.66
CA SER A 137 22.49 8.28 -1.36
C SER A 137 22.45 7.95 -2.86
N SER A 138 23.57 8.11 -3.57
CA SER A 138 23.68 7.81 -5.00
C SER A 138 23.45 6.34 -5.32
N PHE A 139 23.88 5.42 -4.44
CA PHE A 139 23.56 4.01 -4.56
C PHE A 139 22.05 3.75 -4.48
N LEU A 140 21.37 4.34 -3.49
CA LEU A 140 19.92 4.18 -3.37
C LEU A 140 19.15 4.80 -4.53
N VAL A 141 19.64 5.92 -5.09
CA VAL A 141 19.11 6.51 -6.33
C VAL A 141 19.13 5.45 -7.44
N GLY A 142 20.28 4.80 -7.64
CA GLY A 142 20.43 3.74 -8.64
C GLY A 142 19.52 2.54 -8.39
N ILE A 143 19.33 2.12 -7.13
CA ILE A 143 18.38 1.05 -6.76
C ILE A 143 16.95 1.45 -7.13
N PHE A 144 16.48 2.62 -6.71
CA PHE A 144 15.10 3.03 -6.96
C PHE A 144 14.80 3.30 -8.42
N TRP A 145 15.76 3.80 -9.20
CA TRP A 145 15.61 3.89 -10.66
C TRP A 145 15.56 2.52 -11.32
N SER A 146 16.39 1.57 -10.88
CA SER A 146 16.37 0.20 -11.41
C SER A 146 15.03 -0.48 -11.13
N LEU A 147 14.52 -0.36 -9.89
CA LEU A 147 13.20 -0.84 -9.52
C LEU A 147 12.10 -0.12 -10.30
N SER A 148 12.16 1.21 -10.42
CA SER A 148 11.20 1.98 -11.23
C SER A 148 11.16 1.52 -12.68
N LEU A 149 12.29 1.16 -13.27
CA LEU A 149 12.36 0.64 -14.64
C LEU A 149 11.63 -0.71 -14.73
N VAL A 150 11.88 -1.63 -13.79
CA VAL A 150 11.17 -2.93 -13.72
C VAL A 150 9.67 -2.71 -13.59
N GLU A 151 9.23 -1.84 -12.68
CA GLU A 151 7.81 -1.50 -12.49
C GLU A 151 7.22 -0.84 -13.75
N GLY A 152 7.95 0.07 -14.40
CA GLY A 152 7.50 0.72 -15.63
C GLY A 152 7.29 -0.27 -16.78
N LEU A 153 8.19 -1.23 -16.94
CA LEU A 153 8.06 -2.29 -17.96
C LEU A 153 6.94 -3.28 -17.61
N ALA A 154 6.82 -3.68 -16.33
CA ALA A 154 5.71 -4.50 -15.86
C ALA A 154 4.37 -3.79 -16.05
N LEU A 155 4.32 -2.47 -15.85
CA LEU A 155 3.11 -1.68 -16.06
C LEU A 155 2.65 -1.71 -17.52
N LEU A 156 3.59 -1.60 -18.47
CA LEU A 156 3.27 -1.73 -19.90
C LEU A 156 2.63 -3.09 -20.20
N HIS A 157 3.15 -4.17 -19.60
CA HIS A 157 2.53 -5.50 -19.73
C HIS A 157 1.07 -5.48 -19.27
N TRP A 158 0.82 -5.08 -18.02
CA TRP A 158 -0.52 -5.18 -17.41
C TRP A 158 -1.53 -4.16 -17.95
N VAL A 159 -1.11 -2.97 -18.37
CA VAL A 159 -2.03 -1.89 -18.80
C VAL A 159 -2.21 -1.81 -20.31
N VAL A 160 -1.19 -2.20 -21.09
CA VAL A 160 -1.23 -2.09 -22.55
C VAL A 160 -1.39 -3.47 -23.19
N PHE A 161 -0.43 -4.37 -23.00
CA PHE A 161 -0.38 -5.63 -23.75
C PHE A 161 -1.51 -6.59 -23.34
N VAL A 162 -1.71 -6.81 -22.04
CA VAL A 162 -2.73 -7.73 -21.52
C VAL A 162 -4.14 -7.29 -21.95
N PRO A 163 -4.59 -6.03 -21.73
CA PRO A 163 -5.91 -5.58 -22.17
C PRO A 163 -6.14 -5.70 -23.68
N LEU A 164 -5.10 -5.48 -24.49
CA LEU A 164 -5.18 -5.59 -25.95
C LEU A 164 -5.10 -7.03 -26.47
N GLY A 165 -4.79 -8.00 -25.60
CA GLY A 165 -4.58 -9.40 -25.99
C GLY A 165 -3.35 -9.59 -26.88
N TRP A 166 -2.34 -8.72 -26.75
CA TRP A 166 -1.12 -8.76 -27.54
C TRP A 166 -0.02 -9.55 -26.84
N VAL A 167 0.85 -10.21 -27.62
CA VAL A 167 2.08 -10.82 -27.10
C VAL A 167 2.98 -9.74 -26.53
N SER A 168 3.36 -9.89 -25.26
CA SER A 168 4.13 -8.86 -24.55
C SER A 168 5.63 -9.14 -24.60
N PRO A 169 6.45 -8.25 -25.16
CA PRO A 169 7.91 -8.42 -25.16
C PRO A 169 8.54 -8.31 -23.76
N VAL A 170 7.76 -7.85 -22.77
CA VAL A 170 8.18 -7.59 -21.40
C VAL A 170 7.50 -8.53 -20.40
N GLU A 171 6.89 -9.63 -20.87
CA GLU A 171 6.23 -10.63 -20.02
C GLU A 171 7.17 -11.21 -18.97
N GLY A 172 8.43 -11.51 -19.33
CA GLY A 172 9.44 -11.98 -18.37
C GLY A 172 9.74 -10.97 -17.26
N VAL A 173 9.71 -9.66 -17.58
CA VAL A 173 9.91 -8.59 -16.58
C VAL A 173 8.69 -8.46 -15.67
N ALA A 174 7.47 -8.62 -16.21
CA ALA A 174 6.25 -8.67 -15.40
C ALA A 174 6.21 -9.91 -14.48
N GLY A 175 6.69 -11.06 -14.96
CA GLY A 175 6.86 -12.26 -14.14
C GLY A 175 7.87 -12.07 -13.01
N LEU A 176 8.99 -11.40 -13.29
CA LEU A 176 9.99 -11.01 -12.30
C LEU A 176 9.40 -10.08 -11.23
N GLU A 177 8.71 -9.01 -11.63
CA GLU A 177 8.03 -8.10 -10.70
C GLU A 177 7.03 -8.85 -9.83
N MET A 178 6.18 -9.70 -10.43
CA MET A 178 5.22 -10.51 -9.68
C MET A 178 5.93 -11.39 -8.63
N GLY A 179 7.01 -12.06 -9.00
CA GLY A 179 7.80 -12.87 -8.08
C GLY A 179 8.35 -12.06 -6.91
N LEU A 180 8.95 -10.90 -7.20
CA LEU A 180 9.48 -9.99 -6.19
C LEU A 180 8.39 -9.46 -5.26
N PHE A 181 7.23 -9.09 -5.78
CA PHE A 181 6.08 -8.66 -4.97
C PHE A 181 5.71 -9.72 -3.95
N TYR A 182 5.50 -10.97 -4.38
CA TYR A 182 5.07 -12.05 -3.50
C TYR A 182 6.15 -12.51 -2.52
N ILE A 183 7.43 -12.42 -2.90
CA ILE A 183 8.56 -12.64 -1.99
C ILE A 183 8.64 -11.50 -0.95
N SER A 184 8.43 -10.25 -1.36
CA SER A 184 8.40 -9.14 -0.39
C SER A 184 7.25 -9.31 0.63
N GLY A 185 6.13 -9.93 0.21
CA GLY A 185 4.98 -10.19 1.04
C GLY A 185 5.22 -11.04 2.29
N TYR A 186 6.34 -11.77 2.37
CA TYR A 186 6.78 -12.43 3.60
C TYR A 186 6.97 -11.45 4.78
N VAL A 187 7.29 -10.19 4.49
CA VAL A 187 7.53 -9.14 5.49
C VAL A 187 6.22 -8.45 5.92
N ALA A 188 5.13 -8.59 5.15
CA ALA A 188 3.89 -7.86 5.38
C ALA A 188 3.24 -8.11 6.75
N PRO A 189 3.17 -9.35 7.30
CA PRO A 189 2.65 -9.58 8.65
C PRO A 189 3.43 -8.80 9.72
N LEU A 190 4.75 -8.68 9.59
CA LEU A 190 5.60 -7.94 10.51
C LEU A 190 5.32 -6.43 10.44
N LEU A 191 5.15 -5.88 9.23
CA LEU A 191 4.81 -4.47 9.04
C LEU A 191 3.44 -4.15 9.64
N VAL A 192 2.46 -5.03 9.44
CA VAL A 192 1.14 -4.84 10.03
C VAL A 192 1.17 -4.91 11.56
N LEU A 193 2.01 -5.77 12.16
CA LEU A 193 2.24 -5.76 13.60
C LEU A 193 2.83 -4.43 14.08
N VAL A 194 3.83 -3.90 13.39
CA VAL A 194 4.40 -2.57 13.71
C VAL A 194 3.33 -1.48 13.60
N PHE A 195 2.49 -1.55 12.56
CA PHE A 195 1.40 -0.59 12.36
C PHE A 195 0.32 -0.67 13.44
N HIS A 196 -0.12 -1.87 13.85
CA HIS A 196 -1.17 -2.05 14.85
C HIS A 196 -0.68 -1.84 16.29
N CYS A 197 0.58 -2.18 16.57
CA CYS A 197 1.21 -2.03 17.88
C CYS A 197 1.89 -0.67 18.04
N MET A 198 1.64 0.28 17.14
CA MET A 198 2.23 1.62 17.19
C MET A 198 1.94 2.34 18.52
N TRP A 199 0.80 2.09 19.16
CA TRP A 199 0.46 2.67 20.47
C TRP A 199 1.42 2.22 21.59
N PHE A 200 1.97 1.01 21.49
CA PHE A 200 2.97 0.46 22.40
C PHE A 200 4.40 0.81 21.96
N LEU A 201 4.68 0.73 20.66
CA LEU A 201 6.02 0.92 20.10
C LEU A 201 6.44 2.40 20.02
N ARG A 202 5.50 3.31 19.78
CA ARG A 202 5.82 4.74 19.61
C ARG A 202 6.44 5.38 20.87
N PRO A 203 5.94 5.16 22.09
CA PRO A 203 6.61 5.63 23.31
C PRO A 203 8.05 5.13 23.43
N LEU A 204 8.30 3.87 23.07
CA LEU A 204 9.65 3.27 23.10
C LEU A 204 10.59 3.94 22.09
N VAL A 205 10.12 4.23 20.88
CA VAL A 205 10.90 4.94 19.86
C VAL A 205 11.22 6.37 20.32
N GLY A 206 10.25 7.06 20.93
CA GLY A 206 10.46 8.39 21.50
C GLY A 206 11.52 8.42 22.59
N TRP A 207 11.54 7.39 23.46
CA TRP A 207 12.52 7.25 24.52
C TRP A 207 13.96 7.03 24.00
N VAL A 208 14.13 6.24 22.94
CA VAL A 208 15.46 5.92 22.38
C VAL A 208 16.06 7.07 21.58
N ARG A 209 15.24 7.84 20.86
CA ARG A 209 15.75 8.80 19.86
C ARG A 209 15.61 10.26 20.23
N GLY A 210 15.00 10.60 21.38
CA GLY A 210 14.70 12.00 21.72
C GLY A 210 14.01 12.69 20.55
N PHE A 211 13.04 12.00 19.92
CA PHE A 211 12.42 12.42 18.67
C PHE A 211 11.65 13.71 18.95
N GLU A 212 12.29 14.87 18.75
CA GLU A 212 11.60 16.14 18.69
C GLU A 212 10.57 16.02 17.57
N SER A 213 9.30 16.16 17.93
CA SER A 213 8.15 16.15 17.01
C SER A 213 8.17 17.44 16.18
N SER A 214 9.22 17.64 15.37
CA SER A 214 9.34 18.70 14.38
C SER A 214 8.65 18.25 13.09
N SER A 215 7.36 17.92 13.18
CA SER A 215 6.51 18.02 11.99
C SER A 215 5.97 19.44 11.94
N ASP A 216 6.69 20.32 11.23
CA ASP A 216 6.21 21.65 10.83
C ASP A 216 5.07 21.58 9.80
N ILE A 217 4.31 20.48 9.77
CA ILE A 217 2.98 20.46 9.15
C ILE A 217 2.06 21.24 10.10
N VAL A 218 2.22 22.56 10.10
CA VAL A 218 1.27 23.46 10.72
C VAL A 218 -0.04 23.30 9.96
N MET A 219 -0.95 22.54 10.55
CA MET A 219 -2.34 22.42 10.12
C MET A 219 -2.98 23.80 10.20
N GLU A 220 -2.84 24.60 9.14
CA GLU A 220 -3.36 25.96 9.12
C GLU A 220 -4.90 25.93 9.26
N ASN A 221 -5.47 26.86 10.03
CA ASN A 221 -6.92 27.01 10.23
C ASN A 221 -7.64 27.63 9.01
N LYS A 222 -7.09 27.48 7.80
CA LYS A 222 -7.69 28.03 6.58
C LYS A 222 -8.76 27.11 6.02
N VAL A 223 -9.80 27.72 5.45
CA VAL A 223 -10.78 27.01 4.63
C VAL A 223 -10.09 26.59 3.35
N VAL A 224 -9.77 25.29 3.24
CA VAL A 224 -9.13 24.71 2.07
C VAL A 224 -10.16 24.63 0.96
N ARG A 225 -9.93 25.34 -0.14
CA ARG A 225 -10.65 25.16 -1.39
C ARG A 225 -9.85 24.21 -2.26
N VAL A 226 -10.50 23.18 -2.81
CA VAL A 226 -9.89 22.28 -3.77
C VAL A 226 -9.45 23.10 -4.99
N SER A 227 -8.17 23.05 -5.32
CA SER A 227 -7.67 23.76 -6.50
C SER A 227 -8.27 23.16 -7.78
N GLY A 228 -8.36 23.94 -8.87
CA GLY A 228 -8.89 23.42 -10.14
C GLY A 228 -8.12 22.21 -10.68
N ARG A 229 -6.79 22.18 -10.48
CA ARG A 229 -5.92 21.03 -10.86
C ARG A 229 -6.20 19.81 -9.99
N SER A 230 -6.36 20.02 -8.68
CA SER A 230 -6.72 18.96 -7.73
C SER A 230 -8.09 18.36 -8.06
N GLY A 231 -9.06 19.20 -8.40
CA GLY A 231 -10.38 18.76 -8.85
C GLY A 231 -10.30 17.88 -10.11
N LEU A 232 -9.52 18.28 -11.12
CA LEU A 232 -9.31 17.48 -12.32
C LEU A 232 -8.67 16.13 -12.00
N PHE A 233 -7.65 16.11 -11.13
CA PHE A 233 -7.00 14.85 -10.77
C PHE A 233 -7.95 13.91 -10.01
N LEU A 234 -8.78 14.44 -9.11
CA LEU A 234 -9.82 13.64 -8.46
C LEU A 234 -10.81 13.05 -9.47
N VAL A 235 -11.24 13.84 -10.46
CA VAL A 235 -12.11 13.34 -11.54
C VAL A 235 -11.43 12.20 -12.30
N VAL A 236 -10.14 12.31 -12.61
CA VAL A 236 -9.37 11.22 -13.25
C VAL A 236 -9.36 9.97 -12.36
N LEU A 237 -9.12 10.10 -11.05
CA LEU A 237 -9.14 8.97 -10.12
C LEU A 237 -10.53 8.32 -10.03
N VAL A 238 -11.59 9.12 -10.03
CA VAL A 238 -12.98 8.62 -10.05
C VAL A 238 -13.26 7.85 -11.34
N LEU A 239 -12.93 8.41 -12.50
CA LEU A 239 -13.10 7.73 -13.79
C LEU A 239 -12.28 6.44 -13.86
N LEU A 240 -11.06 6.46 -13.33
CA LEU A 240 -10.21 5.27 -13.29
C LEU A 240 -10.76 4.20 -12.34
N SER A 241 -11.37 4.59 -11.22
CA SER A 241 -12.03 3.65 -10.31
C SER A 241 -13.24 2.95 -10.94
N VAL A 242 -13.93 3.64 -11.86
CA VAL A 242 -14.95 3.03 -12.73
C VAL A 242 -14.31 2.06 -13.71
N PHE A 243 -13.25 2.47 -14.42
CA PHE A 243 -12.54 1.60 -15.36
C PHE A 243 -12.02 0.31 -14.69
N VAL A 244 -11.51 0.41 -13.48
CA VAL A 244 -11.04 -0.72 -12.66
C VAL A 244 -12.14 -1.75 -12.38
N ALA A 245 -13.40 -1.33 -12.28
CA ALA A 245 -14.52 -2.27 -12.16
C ALA A 245 -14.75 -3.11 -13.43
N PHE A 246 -14.40 -2.56 -14.60
CA PHE A 246 -14.52 -3.24 -15.91
C PHE A 246 -13.29 -4.07 -16.27
N TYR A 247 -12.10 -3.69 -15.79
CA TYR A 247 -10.83 -4.28 -16.21
C TYR A 247 -10.80 -5.83 -16.14
N PRO A 248 -11.22 -6.49 -15.04
CA PRO A 248 -11.24 -7.97 -14.97
C PRO A 248 -12.23 -8.66 -15.93
N TYR A 249 -13.09 -7.90 -16.60
CA TYR A 249 -14.09 -8.40 -17.54
C TYR A 249 -13.72 -8.13 -19.00
N LEU A 250 -12.53 -7.59 -19.27
CA LEU A 250 -12.04 -7.44 -20.63
C LEU A 250 -11.91 -8.81 -21.32
N PRO A 251 -12.27 -8.95 -22.61
CA PRO A 251 -12.25 -10.25 -23.30
C PRO A 251 -10.88 -10.93 -23.34
N SER A 252 -9.80 -10.16 -23.31
CA SER A 252 -8.42 -10.66 -23.27
C SER A 252 -8.03 -11.24 -21.91
N ILE A 253 -8.61 -10.74 -20.82
CA ILE A 253 -8.35 -11.18 -19.43
C ILE A 253 -9.33 -12.27 -19.02
N ASN A 254 -10.59 -12.11 -19.40
CA ASN A 254 -11.69 -13.00 -19.05
C ASN A 254 -12.52 -13.35 -20.31
N PRO A 255 -11.98 -14.19 -21.20
CA PRO A 255 -12.68 -14.59 -22.44
C PRO A 255 -14.03 -15.25 -22.18
N GLY A 256 -14.18 -15.93 -21.04
CA GLY A 256 -15.41 -16.61 -20.65
C GLY A 256 -16.44 -15.70 -19.98
N GLY A 257 -16.16 -14.42 -19.76
CA GLY A 257 -17.05 -13.48 -19.06
C GLY A 257 -17.44 -13.91 -17.64
N ARG A 258 -16.63 -14.78 -17.01
CA ARG A 258 -16.88 -15.39 -15.71
C ARG A 258 -17.03 -14.32 -14.63
N ALA A 259 -17.86 -14.59 -13.63
CA ALA A 259 -18.03 -13.68 -12.52
C ALA A 259 -16.73 -13.54 -11.71
N VAL A 260 -16.40 -12.31 -11.34
CA VAL A 260 -15.23 -12.00 -10.52
C VAL A 260 -15.62 -12.02 -9.06
N GLY A 261 -14.76 -12.63 -8.25
CA GLY A 261 -14.76 -12.51 -6.80
C GLY A 261 -15.43 -13.65 -6.03
N VAL A 262 -15.11 -13.75 -4.74
CA VAL A 262 -15.53 -14.83 -3.85
C VAL A 262 -17.00 -14.74 -3.50
N ASP A 263 -17.44 -13.58 -3.03
CA ASP A 263 -18.80 -13.44 -2.50
C ASP A 263 -19.88 -13.17 -3.57
N PHE A 264 -19.50 -13.04 -4.85
CA PHE A 264 -20.42 -12.75 -5.95
C PHE A 264 -21.67 -13.65 -5.94
N ARG A 265 -21.48 -14.97 -5.87
CA ARG A 265 -22.58 -15.95 -5.88
C ARG A 265 -23.54 -15.77 -4.70
N HIS A 266 -23.01 -15.35 -3.55
CA HIS A 266 -23.79 -15.14 -2.33
C HIS A 266 -24.65 -13.88 -2.48
N TYR A 267 -24.10 -12.81 -3.07
CA TYR A 267 -24.87 -11.61 -3.39
C TYR A 267 -25.95 -11.86 -4.43
N VAL A 268 -25.66 -12.60 -5.50
CA VAL A 268 -26.68 -12.91 -6.54
C VAL A 268 -27.83 -13.72 -5.96
N ALA A 269 -27.53 -14.79 -5.21
CA ALA A 269 -28.55 -15.62 -4.59
C ALA A 269 -29.43 -14.82 -3.61
N ALA A 270 -28.79 -13.99 -2.76
CA ALA A 270 -29.49 -13.18 -1.78
C ALA A 270 -30.31 -12.05 -2.43
N ALA A 271 -29.80 -11.39 -3.46
CA ALA A 271 -30.51 -10.34 -4.19
C ALA A 271 -31.68 -10.90 -5.02
N GLY A 272 -31.58 -12.13 -5.52
CA GLY A 272 -32.68 -12.82 -6.20
C GLY A 272 -33.90 -13.07 -5.29
N LEU A 273 -33.72 -13.15 -3.97
CA LEU A 273 -34.83 -13.22 -3.02
C LEU A 273 -35.53 -11.85 -2.85
N VAL A 274 -34.76 -10.76 -2.92
CA VAL A 274 -35.27 -9.39 -2.81
C VAL A 274 -35.98 -8.94 -4.09
N GLU A 275 -35.66 -9.58 -5.22
CA GLU A 275 -36.30 -9.33 -6.51
C GLU A 275 -37.82 -9.56 -6.43
N GLY A 276 -38.60 -8.52 -6.75
CA GLY A 276 -40.07 -8.56 -6.66
C GLY A 276 -40.65 -8.29 -5.27
N ASN A 277 -39.87 -8.40 -4.18
CA ASN A 277 -40.33 -8.07 -2.83
C ASN A 277 -39.25 -7.35 -1.98
N LEU A 278 -39.25 -6.02 -2.06
CA LEU A 278 -38.28 -5.16 -1.35
C LEU A 278 -38.29 -5.34 0.17
N SER A 279 -39.40 -5.78 0.77
CA SER A 279 -39.46 -6.01 2.22
C SER A 279 -38.51 -7.13 2.67
N GLN A 280 -38.18 -8.07 1.78
CA GLN A 280 -37.23 -9.15 2.08
C GLN A 280 -35.81 -8.65 2.34
N ALA A 281 -35.44 -7.45 1.86
CA ALA A 281 -34.14 -6.86 2.13
C ALA A 281 -33.83 -6.76 3.64
N LEU A 282 -34.86 -6.59 4.48
CA LEU A 282 -34.73 -6.52 5.93
C LEU A 282 -34.51 -7.89 6.60
N SER A 283 -34.72 -8.99 5.88
CA SER A 283 -34.63 -10.36 6.44
C SER A 283 -33.46 -11.17 5.85
N VAL A 284 -33.08 -10.87 4.60
CA VAL A 284 -32.02 -11.59 3.88
C VAL A 284 -30.67 -11.43 4.60
N MET A 285 -29.89 -12.52 4.64
CA MET A 285 -28.66 -12.63 5.43
C MET A 285 -28.86 -12.29 6.91
N GLY A 286 -29.99 -12.73 7.48
CA GLY A 286 -30.36 -12.49 8.88
C GLY A 286 -30.56 -11.01 9.20
N GLY A 287 -31.00 -10.22 8.22
CA GLY A 287 -31.26 -8.78 8.35
C GLY A 287 -30.02 -7.93 8.63
N SER A 288 -28.82 -8.49 8.52
CA SER A 288 -27.60 -7.80 8.94
C SER A 288 -27.19 -6.64 8.02
N ARG A 289 -27.67 -6.64 6.77
CA ARG A 289 -27.15 -5.80 5.66
C ARG A 289 -28.24 -5.32 4.67
N PRO A 290 -29.40 -4.79 5.08
CA PRO A 290 -30.48 -4.40 4.16
C PRO A 290 -30.09 -3.35 3.11
N ILE A 291 -29.25 -2.37 3.47
CA ILE A 291 -28.94 -1.24 2.59
C ILE A 291 -28.27 -1.67 1.28
N ILE A 292 -27.36 -2.66 1.32
CA ILE A 292 -26.68 -3.12 0.10
C ILE A 292 -27.66 -3.79 -0.87
N PHE A 293 -28.68 -4.49 -0.38
CA PHE A 293 -29.65 -5.16 -1.23
C PHE A 293 -30.65 -4.18 -1.85
N LEU A 294 -31.05 -3.16 -1.08
CA LEU A 294 -31.82 -2.05 -1.64
C LEU A 294 -31.04 -1.33 -2.74
N LEU A 295 -29.72 -1.13 -2.55
CA LEU A 295 -28.85 -0.56 -3.58
C LEU A 295 -28.76 -1.47 -4.82
N ILE A 296 -28.57 -2.78 -4.65
CA ILE A 296 -28.55 -3.75 -5.76
C ILE A 296 -29.88 -3.71 -6.53
N SER A 297 -31.03 -3.80 -5.85
CA SER A 297 -32.33 -3.77 -6.51
C SER A 297 -32.60 -2.43 -7.21
N GLY A 298 -32.17 -1.31 -6.62
CA GLY A 298 -32.25 0.00 -7.27
C GLY A 298 -31.40 0.08 -8.54
N PHE A 299 -30.15 -0.38 -8.46
CA PHE A 299 -29.21 -0.39 -9.58
C PHE A 299 -29.69 -1.31 -10.71
N GLN A 300 -30.21 -2.48 -10.37
CA GLN A 300 -30.84 -3.41 -11.29
C GLN A 300 -31.97 -2.73 -12.09
N ARG A 301 -32.86 -2.00 -11.42
CA ARG A 301 -33.97 -1.28 -12.08
C ARG A 301 -33.49 -0.15 -12.99
N VAL A 302 -32.41 0.53 -12.63
CA VAL A 302 -31.83 1.61 -13.45
C VAL A 302 -31.20 1.07 -14.73
N ILE A 303 -30.49 -0.06 -14.65
CA ILE A 303 -29.86 -0.68 -15.83
C ILE A 303 -30.88 -1.45 -16.67
N GLY A 304 -31.96 -1.95 -16.06
CA GLY A 304 -32.92 -2.82 -16.73
C GLY A 304 -32.35 -4.21 -17.03
N SER A 305 -31.42 -4.69 -16.20
CA SER A 305 -30.79 -6.00 -16.35
C SER A 305 -31.25 -7.01 -15.29
N ASP A 306 -30.79 -8.25 -15.41
CA ASP A 306 -30.97 -9.26 -14.37
C ASP A 306 -30.11 -8.94 -13.12
N VAL A 307 -30.44 -9.62 -12.02
CA VAL A 307 -29.72 -9.49 -10.74
C VAL A 307 -28.23 -9.80 -10.91
N SER A 308 -27.88 -10.80 -11.72
CA SER A 308 -26.50 -11.21 -11.94
C SER A 308 -25.66 -10.07 -12.54
N VAL A 309 -26.13 -9.44 -13.62
CA VAL A 309 -25.45 -8.30 -14.24
C VAL A 309 -25.42 -7.08 -13.33
N ALA A 310 -26.50 -6.82 -12.59
CA ALA A 310 -26.55 -5.70 -11.65
C ALA A 310 -25.53 -5.85 -10.52
N VAL A 311 -25.44 -7.04 -9.91
CA VAL A 311 -24.42 -7.37 -8.91
C VAL A 311 -23.04 -7.24 -9.54
N LYS A 312 -22.81 -7.86 -10.71
CA LYS A 312 -21.53 -7.92 -11.44
C LYS A 312 -20.88 -6.55 -11.58
N PHE A 313 -21.66 -5.54 -11.94
CA PHE A 313 -21.19 -4.17 -12.20
C PHE A 313 -21.44 -3.20 -11.05
N LEU A 314 -21.93 -3.65 -9.89
CA LEU A 314 -22.08 -2.78 -8.72
C LEU A 314 -20.77 -2.06 -8.29
N PRO A 315 -19.57 -2.64 -8.45
CA PRO A 315 -18.31 -1.93 -8.19
C PRO A 315 -18.12 -0.64 -9.00
N VAL A 316 -18.81 -0.45 -10.13
CA VAL A 316 -18.83 0.81 -10.89
C VAL A 316 -19.33 1.97 -10.03
N LEU A 317 -20.21 1.70 -9.06
CA LEU A 317 -20.68 2.69 -8.09
C LEU A 317 -19.82 2.71 -6.82
N LEU A 318 -19.47 1.52 -6.31
CA LEU A 318 -18.80 1.41 -5.01
C LEU A 318 -17.33 1.84 -5.03
N ASN A 319 -16.58 1.55 -6.09
CA ASN A 319 -15.17 1.94 -6.19
C ASN A 319 -15.02 3.48 -6.14
N PRO A 320 -15.74 4.27 -6.97
CA PRO A 320 -15.75 5.72 -6.84
C PRO A 320 -16.15 6.21 -5.46
N LEU A 321 -17.16 5.58 -4.85
CA LEU A 321 -17.68 6.01 -3.57
C LEU A 321 -16.62 5.86 -2.46
N VAL A 322 -15.88 4.75 -2.46
CA VAL A 322 -14.76 4.52 -1.52
C VAL A 322 -13.67 5.57 -1.75
N VAL A 323 -13.26 5.80 -2.99
CA VAL A 323 -12.22 6.81 -3.35
C VAL A 323 -12.62 8.22 -2.90
N LEU A 324 -13.87 8.62 -3.17
CA LEU A 324 -14.40 9.92 -2.77
C LEU A 324 -14.52 10.05 -1.25
N SER A 325 -14.92 8.99 -0.55
CA SER A 325 -15.04 9.01 0.91
C SER A 325 -13.68 9.18 1.60
N VAL A 326 -12.63 8.51 1.09
CA VAL A 326 -11.27 8.66 1.61
C VAL A 326 -10.71 10.04 1.28
N PHE A 327 -10.91 10.52 0.05
CA PHE A 327 -10.55 11.90 -0.33
C PHE A 327 -11.17 12.91 0.65
N PHE A 328 -12.48 12.78 0.87
CA PHE A 328 -13.23 13.72 1.69
C PHE A 328 -12.75 13.74 3.15
N VAL A 329 -12.62 12.57 3.78
CA VAL A 329 -12.16 12.53 5.18
C VAL A 329 -10.70 12.98 5.30
N ALA A 330 -9.83 12.64 4.35
CA ALA A 330 -8.45 13.11 4.34
C ALA A 330 -8.37 14.64 4.20
N LEU A 331 -9.21 15.24 3.35
CA LEU A 331 -9.30 16.70 3.21
C LEU A 331 -9.73 17.38 4.51
N GLU A 332 -10.69 16.79 5.24
CA GLU A 332 -11.18 17.37 6.50
C GLU A 332 -10.22 17.15 7.67
N VAL A 333 -9.46 16.05 7.70
CA VAL A 333 -8.41 15.80 8.69
C VAL A 333 -7.19 16.67 8.43
N PHE A 334 -6.56 16.51 7.26
CA PHE A 334 -5.23 17.04 6.98
C PHE A 334 -5.23 18.44 6.40
N ARG A 335 -6.38 18.92 5.91
CA ARG A 335 -6.54 20.26 5.36
C ARG A 335 -5.53 20.57 4.25
N ASP A 336 -5.26 19.56 3.44
CA ASP A 336 -4.36 19.64 2.32
C ASP A 336 -4.97 18.80 1.19
N ASP A 337 -5.24 19.45 0.06
CA ASP A 337 -5.85 18.79 -1.08
C ASP A 337 -4.87 17.81 -1.76
N GLY A 338 -3.56 18.05 -1.70
CA GLY A 338 -2.53 17.11 -2.11
C GLY A 338 -2.54 15.82 -1.30
N ILE A 339 -2.55 15.91 0.04
CA ILE A 339 -2.67 14.73 0.91
C ILE A 339 -3.98 13.98 0.63
N ALA A 340 -5.09 14.71 0.45
CA ALA A 340 -6.37 14.12 0.13
C ALA A 340 -6.37 13.37 -1.22
N LEU A 341 -5.74 13.94 -2.25
CA LEU A 341 -5.58 13.29 -3.56
C LEU A 341 -4.72 12.04 -3.48
N TRP A 342 -3.60 12.09 -2.75
CA TRP A 342 -2.77 10.92 -2.54
C TRP A 342 -3.49 9.85 -1.73
N ALA A 343 -4.36 10.22 -0.78
CA ALA A 343 -5.19 9.28 -0.03
C ALA A 343 -6.19 8.58 -0.95
N ALA A 344 -6.82 9.33 -1.86
CA ALA A 344 -7.70 8.81 -2.90
C ALA A 344 -6.94 7.85 -3.85
N PHE A 345 -5.75 8.26 -4.30
CA PHE A 345 -4.86 7.46 -5.15
C PHE A 345 -4.49 6.14 -4.46
N PHE A 346 -3.93 6.19 -3.25
CA PHE A 346 -3.53 4.98 -2.52
C PHE A 346 -4.70 4.12 -2.08
N THR A 347 -5.93 4.65 -2.04
CA THR A 347 -7.13 3.83 -1.82
C THR A 347 -7.53 3.08 -3.09
N LEU A 348 -7.49 3.75 -4.24
CA LEU A 348 -7.80 3.15 -5.53
C LEU A 348 -6.77 2.08 -5.91
N PHE A 349 -5.49 2.41 -5.80
CA PHE A 349 -4.42 1.53 -6.23
C PHE A 349 -3.85 0.65 -5.11
N GLY A 350 -4.19 0.90 -3.84
CA GLY A 350 -3.68 0.16 -2.69
C GLY A 350 -4.55 -1.04 -2.30
N ILE A 351 -4.60 -1.40 -1.02
CA ILE A 351 -5.22 -2.66 -0.57
C ILE A 351 -6.75 -2.71 -0.80
N GLN A 352 -7.44 -1.59 -0.60
CA GLN A 352 -8.91 -1.57 -0.49
C GLN A 352 -9.64 -2.03 -1.76
N VAL A 353 -9.30 -1.47 -2.94
CA VAL A 353 -10.02 -1.82 -4.18
C VAL A 353 -9.67 -3.22 -4.71
N PRO A 354 -8.40 -3.63 -4.88
CA PRO A 354 -8.01 -4.99 -5.25
C PRO A 354 -8.60 -6.07 -4.34
N VAL A 355 -8.50 -5.93 -3.01
CA VAL A 355 -9.08 -6.91 -2.08
C VAL A 355 -10.60 -6.87 -2.13
N GLY A 356 -11.18 -5.69 -2.28
CA GLY A 356 -12.62 -5.51 -2.42
C GLY A 356 -13.16 -6.22 -3.66
N MET A 357 -12.45 -6.13 -4.78
CA MET A 357 -12.77 -6.81 -6.03
C MET A 357 -12.51 -8.32 -5.96
N TYR A 358 -11.39 -8.77 -5.38
CA TYR A 358 -11.09 -10.20 -5.21
C TYR A 358 -12.13 -10.87 -4.31
N SER A 359 -12.38 -10.31 -3.13
CA SER A 359 -13.27 -10.92 -2.14
C SER A 359 -14.73 -10.70 -2.52
N TYR A 360 -14.97 -9.68 -3.34
CA TYR A 360 -16.29 -9.17 -3.67
C TYR A 360 -17.02 -8.58 -2.46
N PHE A 361 -16.30 -7.84 -1.61
CA PHE A 361 -16.79 -7.26 -0.36
C PHE A 361 -17.68 -6.03 -0.58
N LEU A 362 -18.74 -6.15 -1.39
CA LEU A 362 -19.63 -5.05 -1.74
C LEU A 362 -20.21 -4.35 -0.50
N THR A 363 -20.63 -5.12 0.50
CA THR A 363 -21.15 -4.56 1.75
C THR A 363 -20.06 -3.84 2.54
N ASN A 364 -18.84 -4.38 2.63
CA ASN A 364 -17.76 -3.72 3.36
C ASN A 364 -17.31 -2.45 2.64
N MET A 365 -17.26 -2.42 1.30
CA MET A 365 -16.93 -1.22 0.53
C MET A 365 -17.96 -0.12 0.72
N LEU A 366 -19.26 -0.47 0.72
CA LEU A 366 -20.32 0.49 1.04
C LEU A 366 -20.22 0.96 2.50
N GLY A 367 -20.04 0.03 3.45
CA GLY A 367 -19.89 0.36 4.87
C GLY A 367 -18.67 1.26 5.13
N LEU A 368 -17.53 0.94 4.54
CA LEU A 368 -16.32 1.75 4.63
C LEU A 368 -16.55 3.14 4.03
N SER A 369 -17.25 3.24 2.90
CA SER A 369 -17.60 4.54 2.32
C SER A 369 -18.49 5.38 3.25
N LEU A 370 -19.55 4.77 3.80
CA LEU A 370 -20.48 5.45 4.70
C LEU A 370 -19.77 5.92 5.97
N VAL A 371 -18.94 5.09 6.59
CA VAL A 371 -18.25 5.48 7.82
C VAL A 371 -17.24 6.60 7.58
N LEU A 372 -16.52 6.57 6.46
CA LEU A 372 -15.55 7.62 6.14
C LEU A 372 -16.24 8.95 5.78
N PHE A 373 -17.36 8.91 5.04
CA PHE A 373 -18.19 10.12 4.86
C PHE A 373 -18.73 10.64 6.19
N SER A 374 -19.26 9.76 7.04
CA SER A 374 -19.77 10.11 8.36
C SER A 374 -18.70 10.81 9.21
N LEU A 375 -17.47 10.27 9.24
CA LEU A 375 -16.33 10.89 9.92
C LEU A 375 -15.88 12.21 9.28
N GLY A 376 -15.81 12.29 7.95
CA GLY A 376 -15.47 13.53 7.26
C GLY A 376 -16.45 14.65 7.61
N PHE A 377 -17.75 14.35 7.64
CA PHE A 377 -18.77 15.30 8.09
C PHE A 377 -18.64 15.65 9.58
N LEU A 378 -18.28 14.70 10.43
CA LEU A 378 -18.02 14.95 11.86
C LEU A 378 -16.84 15.91 12.04
N PHE A 379 -15.71 15.64 11.38
CA PHE A 379 -14.51 16.48 11.47
C PHE A 379 -14.78 17.88 10.91
N ARG A 380 -15.55 17.99 9.82
CA ARG A 380 -16.05 19.28 9.33
C ARG A 380 -16.92 20.00 10.35
N ALA A 381 -17.84 19.29 11.01
CA ALA A 381 -18.72 19.85 12.02
C ALA A 381 -17.93 20.38 13.23
N LEU A 382 -16.98 19.60 13.75
CA LEU A 382 -16.09 19.98 14.84
C LEU A 382 -15.26 21.22 14.50
N ARG A 383 -14.78 21.31 13.26
CA ARG A 383 -14.00 22.46 12.81
C ARG A 383 -14.84 23.72 12.67
N CYS A 384 -15.97 23.65 11.98
CA CYS A 384 -16.75 24.83 11.57
C CYS A 384 -17.90 25.17 12.50
N GLY A 385 -18.18 24.36 13.52
CA GLY A 385 -19.41 24.47 14.30
C GLY A 385 -20.69 24.17 13.49
N CYS A 386 -20.57 23.50 12.34
CA CYS A 386 -21.66 23.35 11.38
C CYS A 386 -22.62 22.21 11.78
N ARG A 387 -23.82 22.59 12.27
CA ARG A 387 -24.87 21.63 12.65
C ARG A 387 -25.37 20.77 11.49
N LEU A 388 -25.39 21.32 10.27
CA LEU A 388 -25.79 20.57 9.08
C LEU A 388 -24.79 19.45 8.77
N SER A 389 -23.49 19.71 8.93
CA SER A 389 -22.47 18.65 8.79
C SER A 389 -22.63 17.59 9.88
N LEU A 390 -22.92 17.98 11.13
CA LEU A 390 -23.21 17.01 12.20
C LEU A 390 -24.44 16.16 11.87
N PHE A 391 -25.52 16.76 11.37
CA PHE A 391 -26.71 16.02 10.94
C PHE A 391 -26.37 14.98 9.88
N PHE A 392 -25.64 15.35 8.83
CA PHE A 392 -25.22 14.39 7.80
C PHE A 392 -24.27 13.32 8.36
N SER A 393 -23.39 13.67 9.29
CA SER A 393 -22.52 12.71 9.98
C SER A 393 -23.34 11.63 10.70
N CYS A 394 -24.33 12.06 11.50
CA CYS A 394 -25.24 11.16 12.22
C CYS A 394 -26.11 10.33 11.27
N LEU A 395 -26.66 10.94 10.21
CA LEU A 395 -27.51 10.26 9.24
C LEU A 395 -26.74 9.16 8.49
N VAL A 396 -25.58 9.50 7.94
CA VAL A 396 -24.76 8.55 7.17
C VAL A 396 -24.18 7.46 8.09
N GLY A 397 -23.78 7.82 9.31
CA GLY A 397 -23.35 6.85 10.31
C GLY A 397 -24.48 5.95 10.81
N GLY A 398 -25.71 6.45 10.87
CA GLY A 398 -26.91 5.63 11.11
C GLY A 398 -27.15 4.62 9.98
N LEU A 399 -26.96 5.01 8.71
CA LEU A 399 -27.07 4.08 7.57
C LEU A 399 -26.01 2.96 7.60
N LEU A 400 -24.81 3.25 8.10
CA LEU A 400 -23.75 2.25 8.27
C LEU A 400 -24.19 1.09 9.16
N VAL A 401 -24.92 1.37 10.24
CA VAL A 401 -25.47 0.36 11.16
C VAL A 401 -26.32 -0.67 10.40
N PHE A 402 -27.12 -0.23 9.44
CA PHE A 402 -27.95 -1.06 8.57
C PHE A 402 -27.19 -1.63 7.35
N THR A 403 -25.90 -1.33 7.22
CA THR A 403 -25.08 -1.77 6.09
C THR A 403 -24.10 -2.85 6.50
N HIS A 404 -23.21 -2.59 7.47
CA HIS A 404 -22.15 -3.53 7.83
C HIS A 404 -21.79 -3.46 9.33
N PRO A 405 -22.23 -4.44 10.15
CA PRO A 405 -22.02 -4.43 11.60
C PRO A 405 -20.54 -4.36 12.01
N TRP A 406 -19.67 -5.15 11.36
CA TRP A 406 -18.25 -5.21 11.73
C TRP A 406 -17.53 -3.88 11.52
N SER A 407 -17.80 -3.19 10.41
CA SER A 407 -17.21 -1.87 10.17
C SER A 407 -17.78 -0.84 11.15
N PHE A 408 -19.06 -0.94 11.49
CA PHE A 408 -19.66 -0.11 12.53
C PHE A 408 -18.95 -0.30 13.87
N ASP A 409 -18.84 -1.54 14.36
CA ASP A 409 -18.27 -1.84 15.68
C ASP A 409 -16.82 -1.34 15.82
N GLN A 410 -15.99 -1.60 14.81
CA GLN A 410 -14.58 -1.18 14.81
C GLN A 410 -14.43 0.34 14.87
N TYR A 411 -15.20 1.07 14.06
CA TYR A 411 -15.13 2.52 13.99
C TYR A 411 -15.83 3.20 15.18
N PHE A 412 -16.94 2.65 15.66
CA PHE A 412 -17.62 3.13 16.86
C PHE A 412 -16.73 2.97 18.09
N ALA A 413 -16.10 1.80 18.27
CA ALA A 413 -15.13 1.58 19.33
C ALA A 413 -13.95 2.56 19.26
N ALA A 414 -13.41 2.81 18.05
CA ALA A 414 -12.36 3.80 17.86
C ALA A 414 -12.81 5.23 18.21
N ALA A 415 -14.05 5.61 17.85
CA ALA A 415 -14.60 6.92 18.18
C ALA A 415 -14.84 7.09 19.68
N VAL A 416 -15.37 6.07 20.36
CA VAL A 416 -15.57 6.08 21.82
C VAL A 416 -14.23 6.20 22.55
N LEU A 417 -13.22 5.41 22.16
CA LEU A 417 -11.90 5.45 22.79
C LEU A 417 -11.18 6.77 22.52
N ALA A 418 -11.26 7.31 21.29
CA ALA A 418 -10.73 8.63 20.98
C ALA A 418 -11.40 9.73 21.83
N ALA A 419 -12.72 9.67 22.01
CA ALA A 419 -13.44 10.58 22.89
C ALA A 419 -12.99 10.43 24.36
N GLY A 420 -12.74 9.20 24.81
CA GLY A 420 -12.20 8.90 26.15
C GLY A 420 -10.81 9.50 26.38
N PHE A 421 -9.91 9.42 25.40
CA PHE A 421 -8.60 10.09 25.47
C PHE A 421 -8.72 11.60 25.52
N VAL A 422 -9.57 12.19 24.68
CA VAL A 422 -9.81 13.65 24.73
C VAL A 422 -10.40 14.06 26.08
N LEU A 423 -11.36 13.31 26.61
CA LEU A 423 -11.94 13.52 27.94
C LEU A 423 -10.88 13.47 29.05
N PHE A 424 -9.96 12.50 28.99
CA PHE A 424 -8.86 12.37 29.94
C PHE A 424 -7.91 13.58 29.87
N ASP A 425 -7.57 14.03 28.66
CA ASP A 425 -6.65 15.16 28.45
C ASP A 425 -7.22 16.50 28.93
N VAL A 426 -8.50 16.78 28.63
CA VAL A 426 -9.10 18.11 28.89
C VAL A 426 -9.92 18.19 30.17
N GLY A 427 -10.30 17.04 30.74
CA GLY A 427 -11.18 16.94 31.91
C GLY A 427 -12.67 17.06 31.57
N TRP A 428 -13.53 16.62 32.50
CA TRP A 428 -14.97 16.46 32.31
C TRP A 428 -15.69 17.75 31.88
N GLU A 429 -15.54 18.83 32.63
CA GLU A 429 -16.27 20.09 32.36
C GLU A 429 -15.91 20.70 30.98
N ARG A 430 -14.64 20.65 30.60
CA ARG A 430 -14.16 21.17 29.31
C ARG A 430 -14.55 20.25 28.15
N PHE A 431 -14.60 18.95 28.38
CA PHE A 431 -15.03 18.00 27.36
C PHE A 431 -16.50 18.21 26.99
N PHE A 432 -17.41 18.30 27.96
CA PHE A 432 -18.84 18.47 27.68
C PHE A 432 -19.17 19.83 27.06
N SER A 433 -18.45 20.89 27.44
CA SER A 433 -18.62 22.21 26.84
C SER A 433 -17.99 22.33 25.45
N GLY A 434 -16.84 21.69 25.21
CA GLY A 434 -16.06 21.82 23.97
C GLY A 434 -16.28 20.71 22.93
N SER A 435 -16.77 19.53 23.31
CA SER A 435 -16.86 18.33 22.46
C SER A 435 -18.29 17.79 22.33
N TRP A 436 -19.31 18.61 22.60
CA TRP A 436 -20.73 18.20 22.56
C TRP A 436 -21.14 17.54 21.24
N MET A 437 -20.55 17.94 20.11
CA MET A 437 -20.83 17.34 18.80
C MET A 437 -20.38 15.88 18.72
N VAL A 438 -19.25 15.53 19.35
CA VAL A 438 -18.79 14.14 19.46
C VAL A 438 -19.79 13.32 20.28
N ILE A 439 -20.31 13.90 21.37
CA ILE A 439 -21.31 13.24 22.22
C ILE A 439 -22.60 13.00 21.43
N VAL A 440 -23.12 14.02 20.74
CA VAL A 440 -24.33 13.88 19.91
C VAL A 440 -24.14 12.83 18.81
N TYR A 441 -22.96 12.81 18.19
CA TYR A 441 -22.61 11.78 17.22
C TYR A 441 -22.65 10.38 17.81
N LEU A 442 -21.92 10.14 18.91
CA LEU A 442 -21.86 8.83 19.57
C LEU A 442 -23.23 8.37 20.07
N VAL A 443 -24.02 9.26 20.68
CA VAL A 443 -25.38 8.96 21.14
C VAL A 443 -26.29 8.63 19.97
N SER A 444 -26.20 9.37 18.86
CA SER A 444 -27.00 9.09 17.66
C SER A 444 -26.66 7.73 17.04
N LEU A 445 -25.39 7.35 17.03
CA LEU A 445 -24.95 6.04 16.55
C LEU A 445 -25.42 4.91 17.46
N GLY A 446 -25.24 5.05 18.78
CA GLY A 446 -25.74 4.08 19.75
C GLY A 446 -27.26 3.91 19.67
N PHE A 447 -27.99 5.01 19.51
CA PHE A 447 -29.44 4.98 19.28
C PHE A 447 -29.80 4.26 17.97
N SER A 448 -29.04 4.46 16.90
CA SER A 448 -29.26 3.77 15.61
C SER A 448 -29.07 2.25 15.73
N GLU A 449 -28.08 1.79 16.49
CA GLU A 449 -27.89 0.35 16.77
C GLU A 449 -29.06 -0.22 17.59
N VAL A 450 -29.52 0.49 18.63
CA VAL A 450 -30.71 0.09 19.40
C VAL A 450 -31.95 0.01 18.50
N LEU A 451 -32.17 1.00 17.63
CA LEU A 451 -33.27 0.97 16.67
C LEU A 451 -33.16 -0.21 15.71
N LYS A 452 -31.96 -0.53 15.21
CA LYS A 452 -31.76 -1.69 14.34
C LYS A 452 -32.16 -2.98 15.06
N ILE A 453 -31.74 -3.16 16.30
CA ILE A 453 -32.09 -4.34 17.11
C ILE A 453 -33.61 -4.46 17.29
N MET A 454 -34.32 -3.34 17.42
CA MET A 454 -35.78 -3.34 17.56
C MET A 454 -36.53 -3.61 16.25
N VAL A 455 -36.01 -3.12 15.12
CA VAL A 455 -36.72 -3.14 13.82
C VAL A 455 -36.37 -4.38 12.99
N VAL A 456 -35.15 -4.89 13.12
CA VAL A 456 -34.63 -5.96 12.26
C VAL A 456 -34.36 -7.22 13.09
N PRO A 457 -35.13 -8.30 12.92
CA PRO A 457 -34.85 -9.58 13.55
C PRO A 457 -33.51 -10.12 13.01
N GLY A 458 -32.45 -10.10 13.82
CA GLY A 458 -31.11 -10.43 13.33
C GLY A 458 -29.98 -10.32 14.35
N GLN A 459 -28.78 -10.72 13.90
CA GLN A 459 -27.54 -10.61 14.69
C GLN A 459 -27.15 -9.13 14.85
N SER A 460 -27.05 -8.67 16.10
CA SER A 460 -26.48 -7.36 16.46
C SER A 460 -24.95 -7.39 16.41
N GLY A 461 -24.29 -6.23 16.35
CA GLY A 461 -22.81 -6.15 16.41
C GLY A 461 -22.22 -6.88 17.63
N LEU A 462 -22.92 -6.79 18.78
CA LEU A 462 -22.53 -7.46 20.03
C LEU A 462 -22.49 -9.00 19.94
N SER A 463 -23.46 -9.61 19.23
CA SER A 463 -23.48 -11.07 19.04
C SER A 463 -22.30 -11.57 18.19
N VAL A 464 -21.82 -10.71 17.29
CA VAL A 464 -20.73 -10.99 16.37
C VAL A 464 -19.37 -10.85 17.05
N VAL A 465 -19.19 -9.80 17.88
CA VAL A 465 -17.98 -9.61 18.70
C VAL A 465 -17.77 -10.75 19.69
N SER A 466 -18.84 -11.27 20.32
CA SER A 466 -18.72 -12.43 21.21
C SER A 466 -18.26 -13.71 20.50
N THR A 467 -18.59 -13.85 19.21
CA THR A 467 -18.11 -14.97 18.38
C THR A 467 -16.62 -14.82 18.04
N ALA A 468 -16.15 -13.58 17.83
CA ALA A 468 -14.74 -13.28 17.55
C ALA A 468 -13.81 -13.47 18.77
N ILE A 469 -14.32 -13.29 19.98
CA ILE A 469 -13.54 -13.37 21.23
C ILE A 469 -13.47 -14.80 21.81
N GLY A 470 -14.30 -15.73 21.32
CA GLY A 470 -14.41 -17.08 21.86
C GLY A 470 -13.19 -18.00 21.74
N GLY A 471 -12.12 -17.59 21.03
CA GLY A 471 -10.97 -18.45 20.72
C GLY A 471 -9.67 -18.07 21.42
N VAL A 472 -9.42 -18.56 22.64
CA VAL A 472 -8.07 -18.51 23.26
C VAL A 472 -7.05 -19.29 22.43
N SER A 473 -7.51 -20.23 21.59
CA SER A 473 -6.71 -20.95 20.58
C SER A 473 -6.13 -20.07 19.46
N GLY A 474 -6.64 -18.84 19.27
CA GLY A 474 -6.16 -17.95 18.22
C GLY A 474 -4.72 -17.46 18.44
N LEU A 475 -4.28 -17.36 19.70
CA LEU A 475 -2.90 -16.96 20.02
C LEU A 475 -1.88 -18.03 19.60
N SER A 476 -2.18 -19.31 19.79
CA SER A 476 -1.26 -20.40 19.40
C SER A 476 -1.13 -20.53 17.88
N ASN A 477 -2.17 -20.15 17.12
CA ASN A 477 -2.16 -20.20 15.66
C ASN A 477 -1.81 -18.86 15.00
N PHE A 478 -1.45 -17.84 15.79
CA PHE A 478 -1.28 -16.47 15.32
C PHE A 478 -0.45 -16.37 14.04
N TRP A 479 0.74 -16.98 14.01
CA TRP A 479 1.63 -16.94 12.85
C TRP A 479 1.07 -17.69 11.65
N VAL A 480 0.46 -18.85 11.86
CA VAL A 480 -0.13 -19.66 10.78
C VAL A 480 -1.25 -18.89 10.10
N ASP A 481 -2.20 -18.37 10.88
CA ASP A 481 -3.33 -17.62 10.37
C ASP A 481 -2.89 -16.29 9.74
N SER A 482 -1.85 -15.65 10.28
CA SER A 482 -1.28 -14.42 9.69
C SER A 482 -0.63 -14.73 8.35
N ILE A 483 0.23 -15.75 8.28
CA ILE A 483 0.85 -16.19 7.02
C ILE A 483 -0.22 -16.54 6.00
N PHE A 484 -1.29 -17.24 6.42
CA PHE A 484 -2.42 -17.56 5.56
C PHE A 484 -3.13 -16.29 5.07
N SER A 485 -3.48 -15.37 5.98
CA SER A 485 -4.17 -14.10 5.66
C SER A 485 -3.44 -13.24 4.64
N PHE A 486 -2.10 -13.19 4.75
CA PHE A 486 -1.27 -12.33 3.92
C PHE A 486 -0.83 -12.98 2.61
N ARG A 487 -0.76 -14.32 2.54
CA ARG A 487 -0.13 -15.00 1.39
C ARG A 487 -1.10 -15.84 0.58
N LEU A 488 -2.11 -16.41 1.22
CA LEU A 488 -3.02 -17.36 0.60
C LEU A 488 -4.41 -16.76 0.45
N LEU A 489 -4.92 -16.16 1.53
CA LEU A 489 -6.18 -15.45 1.49
C LEU A 489 -6.06 -14.25 0.56
N TYR A 490 -7.08 -14.09 -0.28
CA TYR A 490 -7.16 -13.06 -1.31
C TYR A 490 -5.99 -13.03 -2.29
N GLY A 491 -5.33 -14.17 -2.52
CA GLY A 491 -4.23 -14.21 -3.48
C GLY A 491 -3.00 -13.40 -3.07
N GLY A 492 -2.83 -13.18 -1.76
CA GLY A 492 -1.74 -12.39 -1.19
C GLY A 492 -1.81 -10.89 -1.45
N VAL A 493 -2.94 -10.40 -1.95
CA VAL A 493 -3.13 -8.99 -2.34
C VAL A 493 -3.00 -8.03 -1.14
N ILE A 494 -3.29 -8.47 0.09
CA ILE A 494 -3.09 -7.66 1.32
C ILE A 494 -1.60 -7.35 1.58
N SER A 495 -0.65 -8.09 0.99
CA SER A 495 0.79 -7.99 1.26
C SER A 495 1.52 -6.84 0.56
N CYS A 496 0.84 -5.72 0.29
CA CYS A 496 1.47 -4.55 -0.35
C CYS A 496 2.45 -3.84 0.62
N VAL A 497 3.70 -4.32 0.66
CA VAL A 497 4.77 -3.85 1.55
C VAL A 497 5.02 -2.34 1.43
N VAL A 498 5.00 -1.80 0.22
CA VAL A 498 5.21 -0.37 -0.03
C VAL A 498 4.13 0.47 0.66
N LEU A 499 2.85 0.11 0.48
CA LEU A 499 1.73 0.82 1.09
C LEU A 499 1.74 0.69 2.62
N LEU A 500 2.06 -0.50 3.14
CA LEU A 500 2.16 -0.74 4.58
C LEU A 500 3.30 0.08 5.21
N GLY A 501 4.47 0.13 4.54
CA GLY A 501 5.61 0.94 4.97
C GLY A 501 5.27 2.43 5.04
N LEU A 502 4.63 2.97 3.99
CA LEU A 502 4.16 4.36 3.98
C LEU A 502 3.12 4.62 5.08
N SER A 503 2.23 3.66 5.32
CA SER A 503 1.21 3.75 6.38
C SER A 503 1.84 3.80 7.78
N ILE A 504 2.92 3.04 8.02
CA ILE A 504 3.71 3.11 9.27
C ILE A 504 4.34 4.49 9.41
N VAL A 505 5.00 5.00 8.37
CA VAL A 505 5.59 6.35 8.39
C VAL A 505 4.53 7.40 8.72
N GLY A 506 3.36 7.31 8.10
CA GLY A 506 2.22 8.20 8.35
C GLY A 506 1.72 8.14 9.79
N VAL A 507 1.36 6.95 10.30
CA VAL A 507 0.73 6.83 11.63
C VAL A 507 1.67 7.27 12.76
N TYR A 508 2.98 7.04 12.64
CA TYR A 508 3.96 7.47 13.65
C TYR A 508 4.16 8.98 13.70
N ARG A 509 3.76 9.70 12.64
CA ARG A 509 3.91 11.15 12.51
C ARG A 509 2.65 11.93 12.89
N ILE A 510 1.53 11.25 13.20
CA ILE A 510 0.30 11.91 13.68
C ILE A 510 0.48 12.32 15.14
N GLU A 511 0.30 13.59 15.47
CA GLU A 511 0.67 14.15 16.78
C GLU A 511 -0.40 14.01 17.86
N GLY A 512 -1.66 13.78 17.49
CA GLY A 512 -2.74 13.58 18.47
C GLY A 512 -3.30 14.88 19.07
N ARG A 513 -3.26 16.00 18.33
CA ARG A 513 -3.61 17.35 18.86
C ARG A 513 -5.12 17.59 19.04
N GLY A 514 -5.97 16.69 18.55
CA GLY A 514 -7.43 16.80 18.66
C GLY A 514 -8.15 15.48 18.38
N PHE A 515 -9.49 15.52 18.40
CA PHE A 515 -10.32 14.31 18.23
C PHE A 515 -10.02 13.56 16.93
N SER A 516 -9.84 14.25 15.80
CA SER A 516 -9.51 13.62 14.51
C SER A 516 -8.20 12.85 14.57
N ASP A 517 -7.15 13.45 15.10
CA ASP A 517 -5.82 12.84 15.18
C ASP A 517 -5.83 11.66 16.16
N ARG A 518 -6.49 11.84 17.32
CA ARG A 518 -6.70 10.79 18.31
C ARG A 518 -7.48 9.63 17.70
N PHE A 519 -8.53 9.90 16.93
CA PHE A 519 -9.27 8.87 16.20
C PHE A 519 -8.37 8.09 15.25
N LEU A 520 -7.56 8.78 14.44
CA LEU A 520 -6.64 8.11 13.51
C LEU A 520 -5.55 7.30 14.23
N LEU A 521 -5.10 7.72 15.41
CA LEU A 521 -4.18 6.94 16.24
C LEU A 521 -4.87 5.76 16.94
N VAL A 522 -6.14 5.90 17.32
CA VAL A 522 -6.86 4.86 18.06
C VAL A 522 -7.36 3.76 17.12
N LEU A 523 -7.73 4.09 15.88
CA LEU A 523 -8.32 3.13 14.94
C LEU A 523 -7.44 1.87 14.70
N PRO A 524 -6.12 1.98 14.44
CA PRO A 524 -5.27 0.80 14.32
C PRO A 524 -5.06 0.09 15.68
N ALA A 525 -5.09 0.84 16.79
CA ALA A 525 -4.89 0.29 18.13
C ALA A 525 -6.09 -0.56 18.55
N VAL A 526 -7.32 -0.14 18.25
CA VAL A 526 -8.55 -0.92 18.48
C VAL A 526 -8.51 -2.23 17.71
N SER A 527 -7.93 -2.21 16.52
CA SER A 527 -7.81 -3.39 15.67
C SER A 527 -6.72 -4.35 16.16
N SER A 528 -5.79 -3.90 17.01
CA SER A 528 -4.62 -4.69 17.44
C SER A 528 -4.96 -5.91 18.29
N LEU A 529 -5.82 -5.76 19.31
CA LEU A 529 -6.17 -6.89 20.19
C LEU A 529 -6.96 -7.98 19.43
N PRO A 530 -8.04 -7.66 18.69
CA PRO A 530 -8.74 -8.65 17.88
C PRO A 530 -7.85 -9.26 16.79
N PHE A 531 -6.84 -8.55 16.30
CA PHE A 531 -5.89 -9.08 15.34
C PHE A 531 -4.97 -10.18 15.93
N PHE A 532 -4.61 -10.11 17.22
CA PHE A 532 -3.82 -11.16 17.85
C PHE A 532 -4.61 -12.45 18.12
N ILE A 533 -5.90 -12.32 18.44
CA ILE A 533 -6.75 -13.46 18.86
C ILE A 533 -7.63 -14.00 17.72
N GLY A 534 -7.89 -13.21 16.68
CA GLY A 534 -8.78 -13.58 15.60
C GLY A 534 -8.17 -14.60 14.64
N ASP A 535 -9.03 -15.36 13.97
CA ASP A 535 -8.66 -16.23 12.85
C ASP A 535 -8.26 -15.41 11.60
N GLU A 536 -7.91 -16.09 10.52
CA GLU A 536 -7.54 -15.46 9.25
C GLU A 536 -8.64 -14.56 8.67
N VAL A 537 -9.91 -14.91 8.87
CA VAL A 537 -11.05 -14.14 8.35
C VAL A 537 -11.20 -12.84 9.14
N ILE A 538 -11.16 -12.90 10.46
CA ILE A 538 -11.22 -11.74 11.35
C ILE A 538 -10.04 -10.81 11.08
N LYS A 539 -8.81 -11.33 11.06
CA LYS A 539 -7.59 -10.57 10.75
C LYS A 539 -7.76 -9.82 9.45
N SER A 540 -8.16 -10.52 8.39
CA SER A 540 -8.31 -9.92 7.07
C SER A 540 -9.39 -8.84 6.99
N ARG A 541 -10.51 -9.00 7.72
CA ARG A 541 -11.59 -8.01 7.80
C ARG A 541 -11.18 -6.76 8.57
N LEU A 542 -10.45 -6.92 9.67
CA LEU A 542 -9.89 -5.80 10.43
C LEU A 542 -8.97 -4.97 9.55
N LEU A 543 -8.06 -5.63 8.81
CA LEU A 543 -7.15 -4.97 7.88
C LEU A 543 -7.89 -4.28 6.74
N PHE A 544 -8.88 -4.93 6.14
CA PHE A 544 -9.66 -4.34 5.04
C PHE A 544 -10.36 -3.05 5.46
N ASN A 545 -10.86 -3.00 6.70
CA ASN A 545 -11.54 -1.84 7.25
C ASN A 545 -10.59 -0.69 7.63
N VAL A 546 -9.28 -0.92 7.76
CA VAL A 546 -8.34 0.18 8.00
C VAL A 546 -8.15 0.96 6.70
N PRO A 547 -8.30 2.30 6.68
CA PRO A 547 -8.08 3.10 5.49
C PRO A 547 -6.57 3.34 5.28
N PHE A 548 -5.81 2.29 4.94
CA PHE A 548 -4.37 2.36 4.70
C PHE A 548 -3.98 3.47 3.72
N GLY A 549 -4.79 3.73 2.68
CA GLY A 549 -4.55 4.83 1.75
C GLY A 549 -4.44 6.20 2.43
N LEU A 550 -5.20 6.44 3.50
CA LEU A 550 -5.17 7.67 4.29
C LEU A 550 -3.84 7.83 5.05
N TYR A 551 -3.37 6.77 5.71
CA TYR A 551 -2.09 6.79 6.43
C TYR A 551 -0.90 6.85 5.46
N ALA A 552 -0.95 6.07 4.38
CA ALA A 552 0.09 6.04 3.36
C ALA A 552 0.25 7.41 2.68
N ALA A 553 -0.85 8.12 2.40
CA ALA A 553 -0.78 9.45 1.82
C ALA A 553 -0.06 10.46 2.72
N PHE A 554 -0.39 10.44 4.02
CA PHE A 554 0.30 11.30 4.97
C PHE A 554 1.79 10.98 5.05
N GLY A 555 2.14 9.69 5.12
CA GLY A 555 3.53 9.24 5.08
C GLY A 555 4.25 9.61 3.79
N PHE A 556 3.58 9.51 2.65
CA PHE A 556 4.12 9.84 1.33
C PHE A 556 4.37 11.34 1.16
N CYS A 557 3.44 12.19 1.58
CA CYS A 557 3.58 13.64 1.47
C CYS A 557 4.73 14.20 2.31
N LEU A 558 5.15 13.50 3.37
CA LEU A 558 6.38 13.87 4.10
C LEU A 558 7.63 13.77 3.21
N PHE A 559 7.67 12.83 2.28
CA PHE A 559 8.77 12.73 1.30
C PHE A 559 8.66 13.78 0.18
N LEU A 560 7.46 14.29 -0.12
CA LEU A 560 7.25 15.28 -1.18
C LEU A 560 7.62 16.72 -0.77
N ARG A 561 7.53 17.07 0.52
CA ARG A 561 7.58 18.47 0.98
C ARG A 561 8.97 19.04 1.21
N GLU A 562 10.02 18.23 1.27
CA GLU A 562 11.39 18.76 1.42
C GLU A 562 11.81 19.52 0.13
N GLU A 563 12.19 20.79 0.26
CA GLU A 563 12.27 21.79 -0.83
C GLU A 563 13.28 21.49 -1.95
N ARG A 564 14.22 20.56 -1.75
CA ARG A 564 15.16 20.12 -2.80
C ARG A 564 14.82 18.72 -3.27
N VAL A 565 14.24 18.58 -4.46
CA VAL A 565 14.06 17.28 -5.11
C VAL A 565 15.44 16.75 -5.51
N ASP A 566 16.09 16.05 -4.60
CA ASP A 566 17.30 15.30 -4.90
C ASP A 566 16.91 14.06 -5.74
N ASP A 567 17.78 13.61 -6.64
CA ASP A 567 17.53 12.46 -7.55
C ASP A 567 17.01 11.21 -6.83
N PHE A 568 17.41 11.05 -5.56
CA PHE A 568 16.96 9.98 -4.67
C PHE A 568 15.44 9.97 -4.50
N ARG A 569 14.86 11.14 -4.23
CA ARG A 569 13.42 11.27 -4.04
C ARG A 569 12.68 11.04 -5.33
N GLY A 570 13.19 11.55 -6.45
CA GLY A 570 12.62 11.30 -7.77
C GLY A 570 12.51 9.80 -8.07
N GLY A 571 13.59 9.06 -7.85
CA GLY A 571 13.59 7.60 -8.01
C GLY A 571 12.63 6.90 -7.05
N LEU A 572 12.62 7.26 -5.76
CA LEU A 572 11.73 6.66 -4.75
C LEU A 572 10.25 6.92 -5.06
N ILE A 573 9.89 8.16 -5.41
CA ILE A 573 8.52 8.55 -5.79
C ILE A 573 8.07 7.77 -7.03
N SER A 574 8.94 7.70 -8.05
CA SER A 574 8.67 6.94 -9.27
C SER A 574 8.40 5.47 -8.96
N PHE A 575 9.25 4.84 -8.15
CA PHE A 575 9.09 3.44 -7.73
C PHE A 575 7.79 3.22 -6.97
N ILE A 576 7.45 4.07 -6.00
CA ILE A 576 6.22 3.96 -5.22
C ILE A 576 4.99 4.07 -6.12
N VAL A 577 4.95 5.09 -6.98
CA VAL A 577 3.79 5.36 -7.85
C VAL A 577 3.63 4.23 -8.86
N LEU A 578 4.70 3.87 -9.58
CA LEU A 578 4.65 2.80 -10.58
C LEU A 578 4.31 1.46 -9.94
N GLY A 579 4.98 1.09 -8.84
CA GLY A 579 4.77 -0.19 -8.17
C GLY A 579 3.36 -0.36 -7.62
N ILE A 580 2.74 0.71 -7.10
CA ILE A 580 1.36 0.65 -6.62
C ILE A 580 0.35 0.53 -7.77
N VAL A 581 0.61 1.17 -8.92
CA VAL A 581 -0.23 1.03 -10.11
C VAL A 581 -0.09 -0.37 -10.72
N VAL A 582 1.13 -0.90 -10.83
CA VAL A 582 1.41 -2.28 -11.27
C VAL A 582 0.69 -3.27 -10.38
N TYR A 583 0.82 -3.12 -9.06
CA TYR A 583 0.17 -3.96 -8.08
C TYR A 583 -1.35 -4.04 -8.29
N LEU A 584 -2.04 -2.92 -8.56
CA LEU A 584 -3.48 -2.91 -8.87
C LEU A 584 -3.78 -3.76 -10.11
N PHE A 585 -3.17 -3.44 -11.26
CA PHE A 585 -3.53 -4.09 -12.51
C PHE A 585 -3.11 -5.56 -12.57
N ARG A 586 -1.93 -5.89 -12.04
CA ARG A 586 -1.50 -7.28 -11.85
C ARG A 586 -2.50 -8.06 -11.01
N SER A 587 -2.95 -7.50 -9.88
CA SER A 587 -3.90 -8.17 -8.99
C SER A 587 -5.23 -8.40 -9.70
N LEU A 588 -5.74 -7.39 -10.43
CA LEU A 588 -7.01 -7.47 -11.15
C LEU A 588 -6.98 -8.44 -12.33
N ALA A 589 -5.88 -8.49 -13.08
CA ALA A 589 -5.71 -9.38 -14.23
C ALA A 589 -5.74 -10.86 -13.82
N ASN A 590 -5.32 -11.16 -12.58
CA ASN A 590 -5.25 -12.52 -12.05
C ASN A 590 -6.49 -12.94 -11.24
N LEU A 591 -7.62 -12.20 -11.33
CA LEU A 591 -8.84 -12.51 -10.57
C LEU A 591 -9.74 -13.61 -11.17
N VAL A 592 -9.49 -14.03 -12.41
CA VAL A 592 -10.40 -14.89 -13.19
C VAL A 592 -9.74 -16.12 -13.78
#